data_AF-A0A937US21-F1
#
_entry.id   AF-A0A937US21-F1
#
_cell.length_a   1.000
_cell.length_b   1.000
_cell.length_c   1.000
_cell.angle_alpha   90.00
_cell.angle_beta   90.00
_cell.angle_gamma   90.00
#
_symmetry.space_group_name_H-M   'P 1'
#
loop_
_entity.id
_entity.type
_entity.pdbx_description
1 polymer ?
#
loop_
_entity_poly.entity_id
_entity_poly.type
_entity_poly.pdbx_seq_one_letter_code
_entity_poly.pdbx_strand_id
1 'polypeptide(L)'
;MTEVPDDRAGAPDPEIPGHAGAGAAREAPTGPRPPAEGLQARPAGTGGERGDAGPSGLDDDAPPSPGEAAVDPARLSDLELATAVIEGRATVDATTARWVLLVGEFDRRSLWLADGAASAASWLRRECRMNAPTSTHLLTVARALRDLPATRAAFVAGTISFEHVRAIAPAVGRGSPRAGGAGLTGPDRLELARRADPIFARAAAWMTPRQVARVVSTWTDIAEA
;
A
#
# COMPACT_ATOMS: atom_id res chain seq x y z
N MET A 1 46.59 -26.21 -47.49
CA MET A 1 46.18 -26.01 -46.09
C MET A 1 45.57 -24.61 -46.00
N THR A 2 44.64 -24.27 -46.89
CA THR A 2 43.20 -24.61 -46.99
C THR A 2 42.41 -23.43 -46.41
N GLU A 3 42.04 -22.56 -47.34
CA GLU A 3 41.13 -21.42 -47.17
C GLU A 3 39.78 -21.84 -46.59
N VAL A 4 39.25 -20.98 -45.73
CA VAL A 4 37.91 -21.07 -45.15
C VAL A 4 36.93 -20.39 -46.12
N PRO A 5 35.89 -21.08 -46.60
CA PRO A 5 34.94 -20.50 -47.53
C PRO A 5 33.89 -19.64 -46.79
N ASP A 6 33.71 -18.43 -47.31
CA ASP A 6 32.61 -17.51 -47.07
C ASP A 6 31.49 -17.82 -48.07
N ASP A 7 30.38 -18.36 -47.56
CA ASP A 7 29.11 -18.45 -48.27
C ASP A 7 28.00 -18.69 -47.22
N ARG A 8 27.18 -17.68 -46.96
CA ARG A 8 25.72 -17.85 -46.87
C ARG A 8 25.01 -16.53 -47.18
N ALA A 9 24.42 -16.52 -48.36
CA ALA A 9 23.31 -15.68 -48.76
C ALA A 9 22.09 -15.83 -47.80
N GLY A 10 21.22 -14.82 -47.85
CA GLY A 10 20.23 -14.50 -46.83
C GLY A 10 19.06 -15.47 -46.64
N ALA A 11 18.49 -15.39 -45.44
CA ALA A 11 17.08 -15.65 -45.17
C ALA A 11 16.51 -14.40 -44.45
N PRO A 12 15.32 -13.92 -44.84
CA PRO A 12 14.74 -12.69 -44.30
C PRO A 12 14.23 -12.86 -42.86
N ASP A 13 14.37 -11.81 -42.06
CA ASP A 13 13.76 -11.68 -40.73
C ASP A 13 12.23 -11.73 -40.82
N PRO A 14 11.53 -12.40 -39.88
CA PRO A 14 10.08 -12.39 -39.84
C PRO A 14 9.54 -11.00 -39.50
N GLU A 15 8.63 -10.53 -40.36
CA GLU A 15 7.84 -9.31 -40.23
C GLU A 15 7.17 -9.22 -38.85
N ILE A 16 7.47 -8.14 -38.12
CA ILE A 16 6.67 -7.71 -36.95
C ILE A 16 5.49 -6.89 -37.50
N PRO A 17 4.23 -7.31 -37.32
CA PRO A 17 3.09 -6.51 -37.75
C PRO A 17 3.05 -5.18 -37.00
N GLY A 18 3.07 -4.09 -37.76
CA GLY A 18 2.98 -2.74 -37.26
C GLY A 18 1.66 -2.48 -36.54
N HIS A 19 1.74 -2.05 -35.30
CA HIS A 19 0.64 -1.35 -34.64
C HIS A 19 0.81 0.15 -34.90
N ALA A 20 0.40 0.57 -36.10
CA ALA A 20 0.06 1.95 -36.39
C ALA A 20 -1.24 2.28 -35.65
N GLY A 21 -1.19 3.31 -34.80
CA GLY A 21 -2.35 3.76 -34.05
C GLY A 21 -1.99 4.87 -33.06
N ALA A 22 -1.29 5.89 -33.53
CA ALA A 22 -1.12 7.15 -32.83
C ALA A 22 -2.51 7.79 -32.61
N GLY A 23 -3.10 7.53 -31.44
CA GLY A 23 -4.23 8.27 -30.90
C GLY A 23 -3.69 9.30 -29.92
N ALA A 24 -3.67 10.56 -30.36
CA ALA A 24 -3.22 11.76 -29.65
C ALA A 24 -3.20 11.63 -28.11
N ALA A 25 -1.99 11.59 -27.55
CA ALA A 25 -1.77 11.94 -26.16
C ALA A 25 -2.19 13.40 -25.99
N ARG A 26 -3.43 13.63 -25.54
CA ARG A 26 -3.79 14.91 -24.95
C ARG A 26 -2.88 15.08 -23.75
N GLU A 27 -1.92 15.99 -23.86
CA GLU A 27 -1.12 16.47 -22.73
C GLU A 27 -2.09 16.87 -21.61
N ALA A 28 -2.12 16.04 -20.57
CA ALA A 28 -2.79 16.36 -19.33
C ALA A 28 -1.97 17.46 -18.63
N PRO A 29 -2.61 18.48 -18.03
CA PRO A 29 -1.89 19.59 -17.42
C PRO A 29 -0.98 19.09 -16.28
N THR A 30 0.33 19.29 -16.48
CA THR A 30 1.40 19.00 -15.52
C THR A 30 1.44 20.09 -14.44
N GLY A 31 0.42 20.12 -13.59
CA GLY A 31 0.36 20.98 -12.42
C GLY A 31 -0.32 20.25 -11.26
N PRO A 32 0.05 20.54 -10.00
CA PRO A 32 -0.67 20.01 -8.86
C PRO A 32 -2.12 20.52 -8.93
N ARG A 33 -3.07 19.60 -9.17
CA ARG A 33 -4.49 19.93 -9.03
C ARG A 33 -4.79 20.14 -7.53
N PRO A 34 -5.63 21.13 -7.16
CA PRO A 34 -6.15 21.21 -5.81
C PRO A 34 -6.91 19.91 -5.46
N PRO A 35 -7.03 19.55 -4.17
CA PRO A 35 -7.80 18.38 -3.76
C PRO A 35 -9.21 18.47 -4.34
N ALA A 36 -9.71 17.34 -4.83
CA ALA A 36 -11.00 17.25 -5.49
C ALA A 36 -12.12 17.76 -4.57
N GLU A 37 -12.54 19.02 -4.78
CA GLU A 37 -13.86 19.47 -4.37
C GLU A 37 -14.88 18.70 -5.23
N GLY A 38 -15.71 17.89 -4.57
CA GLY A 38 -16.95 17.41 -5.18
C GLY A 38 -17.10 15.90 -5.29
N LEU A 39 -17.16 15.19 -4.15
CA LEU A 39 -18.18 14.15 -4.02
C LEU A 39 -19.42 14.78 -3.38
N GLN A 40 -20.09 15.68 -4.11
CA GLN A 40 -21.43 16.14 -3.75
C GLN A 40 -22.43 15.52 -4.71
N ALA A 41 -23.16 14.51 -4.23
CA ALA A 41 -24.41 14.09 -4.84
C ALA A 41 -25.41 15.25 -4.69
N ARG A 42 -25.86 15.81 -5.81
CA ARG A 42 -26.96 16.78 -5.84
C ARG A 42 -28.30 16.04 -5.76
N PRO A 43 -29.19 16.36 -4.80
CA PRO A 43 -30.62 16.30 -5.05
C PRO A 43 -31.13 17.66 -5.55
N ALA A 44 -31.99 17.63 -6.56
CA ALA A 44 -32.78 18.79 -6.98
C ALA A 44 -33.76 19.19 -5.87
N GLY A 45 -33.81 20.47 -5.53
CA GLY A 45 -34.70 21.01 -4.50
C GLY A 45 -35.88 21.79 -5.06
N THR A 46 -36.88 22.00 -4.20
CA THR A 46 -37.79 23.16 -4.11
C THR A 46 -38.57 23.01 -2.79
N GLY A 47 -38.81 23.98 -1.90
CA GLY A 47 -38.47 25.40 -1.80
C GLY A 47 -39.14 26.01 -0.54
N GLY A 48 -38.85 27.29 -0.24
CA GLY A 48 -39.56 28.16 0.72
C GLY A 48 -39.24 27.90 2.20
N GLU A 49 -39.05 28.86 3.11
CA GLU A 49 -39.33 30.29 3.16
C GLU A 49 -38.40 30.99 4.18
N ARG A 50 -38.38 32.33 4.12
CA ARG A 50 -37.62 33.24 4.96
C ARG A 50 -38.27 33.38 6.34
N GLY A 51 -37.44 33.43 7.39
CA GLY A 51 -37.80 33.88 8.73
C GLY A 51 -36.57 34.44 9.45
N ASP A 52 -36.57 35.74 9.66
CA ASP A 52 -35.60 36.54 10.42
C ASP A 52 -35.81 36.33 11.94
N ALA A 53 -34.71 36.12 12.69
CA ALA A 53 -34.64 36.30 14.15
C ALA A 53 -33.17 36.30 14.65
N GLY A 54 -32.63 37.50 14.87
CA GLY A 54 -31.79 37.94 16.01
C GLY A 54 -30.56 37.12 16.47
N PRO A 55 -29.37 37.75 16.66
CA PRO A 55 -28.20 37.10 17.24
C PRO A 55 -28.22 37.19 18.78
N SER A 56 -28.30 36.06 19.47
CA SER A 56 -28.03 36.01 20.92
C SER A 56 -27.62 34.60 21.32
N GLY A 57 -26.50 34.49 22.04
CA GLY A 57 -25.97 33.24 22.58
C GLY A 57 -24.52 32.98 22.22
N LEU A 58 -23.63 33.86 22.66
CA LEU A 58 -22.22 33.52 22.90
C LEU A 58 -22.21 32.54 24.09
N ASP A 59 -22.27 31.25 23.81
CA ASP A 59 -21.89 30.17 24.72
C ASP A 59 -21.48 28.96 23.85
N ASP A 60 -20.43 29.15 23.07
CA ASP A 60 -19.73 28.06 22.39
C ASP A 60 -18.25 28.13 22.82
N ASP A 61 -18.03 28.10 24.14
CA ASP A 61 -16.75 27.65 24.71
C ASP A 61 -16.71 26.13 24.62
N ALA A 62 -16.73 25.62 23.38
CA ALA A 62 -16.23 24.29 23.11
C ALA A 62 -14.72 24.38 23.39
N PRO A 63 -14.18 23.70 24.42
CA PRO A 63 -12.73 23.71 24.63
C PRO A 63 -12.08 23.23 23.33
N PRO A 64 -10.98 23.87 22.88
CA PRO A 64 -10.27 23.39 21.72
C PRO A 64 -9.95 21.92 21.98
N SER A 65 -10.45 21.03 21.12
CA SER A 65 -10.03 19.63 21.09
C SER A 65 -8.50 19.64 21.20
N PRO A 66 -7.90 19.07 22.25
CA PRO A 66 -6.47 19.13 22.43
C PRO A 66 -5.85 18.32 21.30
N GLY A 67 -5.46 19.01 20.22
CA GLY A 67 -4.24 18.64 19.55
C GLY A 67 -3.19 18.68 20.65
N GLU A 68 -2.78 17.49 21.12
CA GLU A 68 -1.75 17.32 22.13
C GLU A 68 -0.66 18.34 21.84
N ALA A 69 -0.50 19.32 22.75
CA ALA A 69 0.57 20.28 22.62
C ALA A 69 1.84 19.46 22.48
N ALA A 70 2.51 19.57 21.32
CA ALA A 70 3.67 18.77 21.00
C ALA A 70 4.67 18.94 22.15
N VAL A 71 4.87 17.86 22.91
CA VAL A 71 5.78 17.88 24.06
C VAL A 71 7.16 18.17 23.51
N ASP A 72 7.78 19.25 23.97
CA ASP A 72 9.14 19.60 23.60
C ASP A 72 10.08 18.49 24.09
N PRO A 73 10.71 17.70 23.20
CA PRO A 73 11.52 16.56 23.60
C PRO A 73 12.73 16.97 24.45
N ALA A 74 13.16 18.24 24.38
CA ALA A 74 14.25 18.77 25.19
C ALA A 74 13.89 18.92 26.68
N ARG A 75 12.60 18.80 27.05
CA ARG A 75 12.12 18.93 28.44
C ARG A 75 11.85 17.58 29.12
N LEU A 76 11.99 16.48 28.40
CA LEU A 76 11.81 15.12 28.93
C LEU A 76 13.09 14.67 29.65
N SER A 77 12.94 13.96 30.76
CA SER A 77 14.06 13.19 31.33
C SER A 77 14.49 12.06 30.38
N ASP A 78 15.69 11.52 30.58
CA ASP A 78 16.21 10.42 29.74
C ASP A 78 15.27 9.21 29.66
N LEU A 79 14.62 8.85 30.77
CA LEU A 79 13.67 7.74 30.84
C LEU A 79 12.35 8.05 30.11
N GLU A 80 11.83 9.27 30.29
CA GLU A 80 10.63 9.72 29.59
C GLU A 80 10.87 9.82 28.08
N LEU A 81 12.04 10.33 27.68
CA LEU A 81 12.44 10.41 26.28
C LEU A 81 12.58 9.01 25.65
N ALA A 82 13.23 8.07 26.34
CA ALA A 82 13.35 6.70 25.86
C ALA A 82 11.98 6.03 25.69
N THR A 83 11.08 6.21 26.65
CA THR A 83 9.70 5.71 26.59
C THR A 83 8.93 6.35 25.42
N ALA A 84 8.98 7.68 25.30
CA ALA A 84 8.30 8.43 24.25
C ALA A 84 8.79 8.05 22.84
N VAL A 85 10.08 7.73 22.67
CA VAL A 85 10.62 7.24 21.39
C VAL A 85 9.98 5.89 21.00
N ILE A 86 9.82 4.98 21.96
CA ILE A 86 9.23 3.65 21.72
C ILE A 86 7.73 3.78 21.42
N GLU A 87 7.00 4.51 22.27
CA GLU A 87 5.55 4.74 22.11
C GLU A 87 5.23 5.53 20.84
N GLY A 88 6.06 6.53 20.53
CA GLY A 88 5.98 7.31 19.29
C GLY A 88 6.15 6.43 18.06
N ARG A 89 7.11 5.50 18.07
CA ARG A 89 7.28 4.53 16.97
C ARG A 89 6.05 3.65 16.80
N ALA A 90 5.51 3.09 17.89
CA ALA A 90 4.30 2.27 17.85
C ALA A 90 3.09 3.06 17.31
N THR A 91 2.98 4.34 17.68
CA THR A 91 1.93 5.24 17.19
C THR A 91 2.07 5.52 15.69
N VAL A 92 3.30 5.75 15.21
CA VAL A 92 3.59 5.90 13.78
C VAL A 92 3.23 4.62 13.02
N ASP A 93 3.58 3.45 13.54
CA ASP A 93 3.24 2.17 12.92
C ASP A 93 1.73 1.94 12.87
N ALA A 94 1.01 2.15 13.97
CA ALA A 94 -0.45 2.02 14.02
C ALA A 94 -1.15 3.00 13.06
N THR A 95 -0.65 4.24 12.95
CA THR A 95 -1.18 5.23 12.00
C THR A 95 -0.91 4.82 10.56
N THR A 96 0.30 4.33 10.28
CA THR A 96 0.67 3.79 8.98
C THR A 96 -0.23 2.60 8.62
N ALA A 97 -0.53 1.72 9.57
CA ALA A 97 -1.42 0.58 9.37
C ALA A 97 -2.81 0.99 8.93
N ARG A 98 -3.42 1.95 9.64
CA ARG A 98 -4.75 2.49 9.29
C ARG A 98 -4.74 3.07 7.88
N TRP A 99 -3.73 3.85 7.53
CA TRP A 99 -3.59 4.41 6.19
C TRP A 99 -3.41 3.33 5.10
N VAL A 100 -2.56 2.34 5.33
CA VAL A 100 -2.36 1.22 4.40
C VAL A 100 -3.65 0.42 4.17
N LEU A 101 -4.47 0.25 5.21
CA LEU A 101 -5.79 -0.40 5.08
C LEU A 101 -6.77 0.44 4.24
N LEU A 102 -6.75 1.78 4.37
CA LEU A 102 -7.53 2.66 3.49
C LEU A 102 -7.09 2.52 2.03
N VAL A 103 -5.77 2.51 1.78
CA VAL A 103 -5.23 2.29 0.43
C VAL A 103 -5.62 0.90 -0.10
N GLY A 104 -5.58 -0.11 0.76
CA GLY A 104 -6.02 -1.46 0.42
C GLY A 104 -7.48 -1.51 -0.01
N GLU A 105 -8.36 -0.79 0.66
CA GLU A 105 -9.77 -0.71 0.29
C GLU A 105 -10.00 0.13 -0.98
N PHE A 106 -9.27 1.24 -1.12
CA PHE A 106 -9.27 2.08 -2.31
C PHE A 106 -8.86 1.30 -3.57
N ASP A 107 -7.81 0.48 -3.48
CA ASP A 107 -7.37 -0.44 -4.55
C ASP A 107 -8.43 -1.51 -4.83
N ARG A 108 -9.03 -2.12 -3.80
CA ARG A 108 -10.05 -3.17 -3.95
C ARG A 108 -11.30 -2.66 -4.68
N ARG A 109 -11.73 -1.44 -4.38
CA ARG A 109 -12.90 -0.79 -5.00
C ARG A 109 -12.57 -0.13 -6.35
N SER A 110 -11.31 -0.17 -6.78
CA SER A 110 -10.83 0.48 -8.00
C SER A 110 -11.19 1.96 -8.10
N LEU A 111 -11.18 2.69 -6.97
CA LEU A 111 -11.64 4.09 -6.92
C LEU A 111 -10.78 5.05 -7.77
N TRP A 112 -9.54 4.66 -8.02
CA TRP A 112 -8.62 5.36 -8.94
C TRP A 112 -9.13 5.47 -10.38
N LEU A 113 -10.09 4.61 -10.79
CA LEU A 113 -10.73 4.70 -12.10
C LEU A 113 -11.55 5.99 -12.25
N ALA A 114 -12.18 6.46 -11.17
CA ALA A 114 -12.97 7.69 -11.20
C ALA A 114 -12.12 8.92 -11.56
N ASP A 115 -10.84 8.89 -11.22
CA ASP A 115 -9.86 9.94 -11.52
C ASP A 115 -9.02 9.66 -12.78
N GLY A 116 -9.46 8.69 -13.61
CA GLY A 116 -8.83 8.33 -14.89
C GLY A 116 -7.41 7.79 -14.76
N ALA A 117 -6.99 7.30 -13.59
CA ALA A 117 -5.68 6.67 -13.44
C ALA A 117 -5.67 5.28 -14.08
N ALA A 118 -4.51 4.78 -14.49
CA ALA A 118 -4.37 3.45 -15.09
C ALA A 118 -4.26 2.33 -14.03
N SER A 119 -3.92 2.70 -12.79
CA SER A 119 -3.81 1.80 -11.64
C SER A 119 -3.79 2.60 -10.33
N ALA A 120 -4.09 1.93 -9.20
CA ALA A 120 -3.90 2.50 -7.87
C ALA A 120 -2.45 3.01 -7.66
N ALA A 121 -1.45 2.31 -8.19
CA ALA A 121 -0.05 2.73 -8.07
C ALA A 121 0.19 4.05 -8.80
N SER A 122 -0.32 4.20 -10.03
CA SER A 122 -0.20 5.45 -10.78
C SER A 122 -0.93 6.61 -10.09
N TRP A 123 -2.07 6.34 -9.46
CA TRP A 123 -2.83 7.31 -8.68
C TRP A 123 -2.04 7.76 -7.44
N LEU A 124 -1.52 6.83 -6.64
CA LEU A 124 -0.72 7.14 -5.44
C LEU A 124 0.55 7.93 -5.77
N ARG A 125 1.20 7.63 -6.89
CA ARG A 125 2.36 8.40 -7.35
C ARG A 125 1.99 9.87 -7.63
N ARG A 126 0.85 10.08 -8.26
CA ARG A 126 0.35 11.42 -8.64
C ARG A 126 -0.17 12.18 -7.42
N GLU A 127 -1.11 11.61 -6.68
CA GLU A 127 -1.82 12.30 -5.59
C GLU A 127 -1.03 12.30 -4.28
N CYS A 128 -0.37 11.18 -3.95
CA CYS A 128 0.41 11.03 -2.71
C CYS A 128 1.91 11.29 -2.89
N ARG A 129 2.35 11.76 -4.07
CA ARG A 129 3.75 12.11 -4.39
C ARG A 129 4.74 10.97 -4.10
N MET A 130 4.31 9.74 -4.31
CA MET A 130 5.13 8.54 -4.06
C MET A 130 5.98 8.18 -5.28
N ASN A 131 7.14 7.54 -5.05
CA ASN A 131 7.89 6.92 -6.14
C ASN A 131 7.25 5.56 -6.56
N ALA A 132 7.63 5.06 -7.73
CA ALA A 132 7.03 3.83 -8.27
C ALA A 132 7.32 2.58 -7.43
N PRO A 133 8.57 2.29 -7.00
CA PRO A 133 8.84 1.14 -6.13
C PRO A 133 8.04 1.16 -4.82
N THR A 134 7.97 2.31 -4.13
CA THR A 134 7.24 2.44 -2.86
C THR A 134 5.74 2.21 -3.07
N SER A 135 5.16 2.77 -4.14
CA SER A 135 3.72 2.60 -4.43
C SER A 135 3.36 1.14 -4.69
N THR A 136 4.19 0.43 -5.46
CA THR A 136 3.99 -1.00 -5.74
C THR A 136 4.11 -1.84 -4.47
N HIS A 137 5.18 -1.65 -3.67
CA HIS A 137 5.35 -2.39 -2.42
C HIS A 137 4.20 -2.15 -1.45
N LEU A 138 3.74 -0.91 -1.34
CA LEU A 138 2.62 -0.57 -0.47
C LEU A 138 1.35 -1.31 -0.90
N LEU A 139 1.04 -1.35 -2.20
CA LEU A 139 -0.13 -2.08 -2.69
C LEU A 139 -0.01 -3.59 -2.51
N THR A 140 1.19 -4.16 -2.66
CA THR A 140 1.44 -5.57 -2.32
C THR A 140 1.14 -5.85 -0.86
N VAL A 141 1.63 -5.01 0.06
CA VAL A 141 1.36 -5.12 1.50
C VAL A 141 -0.13 -4.96 1.80
N ALA A 142 -0.77 -3.95 1.24
CA ALA A 142 -2.18 -3.66 1.45
C ALA A 142 -3.09 -4.80 0.98
N ARG A 143 -2.71 -5.48 -0.12
CA ARG A 143 -3.38 -6.68 -0.62
C ARG A 143 -3.13 -7.87 0.31
N ALA A 144 -1.89 -8.09 0.74
CA ALA A 144 -1.56 -9.21 1.63
C ALA A 144 -2.28 -9.16 2.97
N LEU A 145 -2.42 -7.97 3.55
CA LEU A 145 -3.17 -7.76 4.79
C LEU A 145 -4.65 -8.15 4.69
N ARG A 146 -5.22 -8.31 3.49
CA ARG A 146 -6.59 -8.81 3.28
C ARG A 146 -6.75 -10.25 3.73
N ASP A 147 -5.69 -11.04 3.57
CA ASP A 147 -5.65 -12.47 3.84
C ASP A 147 -4.90 -12.83 5.13
N LEU A 148 -4.35 -11.84 5.85
CA LEU A 148 -3.54 -12.03 7.05
C LEU A 148 -4.13 -11.24 8.25
N PRO A 149 -5.25 -11.71 8.85
CA PRO A 149 -5.95 -10.98 9.91
C PRO A 149 -5.14 -10.81 11.21
N ALA A 150 -4.31 -11.77 11.61
CA ALA A 150 -3.45 -11.67 12.79
C ALA A 150 -2.32 -10.67 12.57
N THR A 151 -1.64 -10.73 11.41
CA THR A 151 -0.65 -9.71 11.02
C THR A 151 -1.28 -8.32 10.95
N ARG A 152 -2.50 -8.21 10.39
CA ARG A 152 -3.25 -6.94 10.36
C ARG A 152 -3.51 -6.41 11.77
N ALA A 153 -4.00 -7.25 12.68
CA ALA A 153 -4.30 -6.84 14.05
C ALA A 153 -3.05 -6.34 14.78
N ALA A 154 -1.93 -7.06 14.66
CA ALA A 154 -0.65 -6.64 15.21
C ALA A 154 -0.16 -5.30 14.63
N PHE A 155 -0.34 -5.09 13.33
CA PHE A 155 0.09 -3.84 12.68
C PHE A 155 -0.77 -2.64 13.13
N VAL A 156 -2.09 -2.82 13.21
CA VAL A 156 -3.01 -1.78 13.72
C VAL A 156 -2.76 -1.46 15.18
N ALA A 157 -2.33 -2.44 15.98
CA ALA A 157 -1.93 -2.24 17.37
C ALA A 157 -0.58 -1.53 17.51
N GLY A 158 0.19 -1.34 16.43
CA GLY A 158 1.54 -0.76 16.49
C GLY A 158 2.60 -1.69 17.08
N THR A 159 2.28 -2.97 17.30
CA THR A 159 3.24 -3.95 17.86
C THR A 159 4.22 -4.47 16.82
N ILE A 160 3.90 -4.32 15.53
CA ILE A 160 4.81 -4.62 14.42
C ILE A 160 4.82 -3.43 13.46
N SER A 161 5.95 -3.24 12.79
CA SER A 161 6.12 -2.15 11.82
C SER A 161 5.78 -2.54 10.38
N PHE A 162 5.64 -1.55 9.50
CA PHE A 162 5.39 -1.77 8.07
C PHE A 162 6.40 -2.73 7.42
N GLU A 163 7.68 -2.65 7.79
CA GLU A 163 8.72 -3.54 7.24
C GLU A 163 8.55 -4.99 7.70
N HIS A 164 7.98 -5.25 8.88
CA HIS A 164 7.62 -6.62 9.28
C HIS A 164 6.51 -7.17 8.38
N VAL A 165 5.45 -6.39 8.16
CA VAL A 165 4.35 -6.80 7.27
C VAL A 165 4.85 -7.02 5.85
N ARG A 166 5.75 -6.16 5.37
CA ARG A 166 6.41 -6.32 4.07
C ARG A 166 7.23 -7.60 3.97
N ALA A 167 7.90 -8.00 5.05
CA ALA A 167 8.61 -9.27 5.12
C ALA A 167 7.67 -10.49 5.11
N ILE A 168 6.44 -10.34 5.62
CA ILE A 168 5.40 -11.40 5.66
C ILE A 168 4.65 -11.50 4.34
N ALA A 169 4.43 -10.39 3.63
CA ALA A 169 3.62 -10.32 2.40
C ALA A 169 3.96 -11.38 1.32
N PRO A 170 5.22 -11.83 1.12
CA PRO A 170 5.53 -12.92 0.19
C PRO A 170 4.84 -14.26 0.50
N ALA A 171 4.42 -14.50 1.75
CA ALA A 171 3.74 -15.74 2.14
C ALA A 171 2.43 -15.95 1.35
N VAL A 172 1.71 -14.87 1.04
CA VAL A 172 0.46 -14.91 0.25
C VAL A 172 0.68 -14.71 -1.25
N GLY A 173 1.90 -14.37 -1.67
CA GLY A 173 2.22 -14.14 -3.07
C GLY A 173 1.97 -15.38 -3.93
N ARG A 174 1.55 -15.20 -5.18
CA ARG A 174 1.67 -16.26 -6.18
C ARG A 174 3.16 -16.54 -6.35
N GLY A 175 3.56 -17.81 -6.33
CA GLY A 175 4.95 -18.22 -6.23
C GLY A 175 5.92 -17.48 -7.14
N SER A 176 7.18 -17.42 -6.72
CA SER A 176 8.25 -16.80 -7.49
C SER A 176 8.30 -17.38 -8.91
N PRO A 177 8.40 -16.56 -9.97
CA PRO A 177 8.56 -17.05 -11.35
C PRO A 177 9.82 -17.92 -11.55
N ARG A 178 10.73 -17.96 -10.57
CA ARG A 178 11.95 -18.77 -10.60
C ARG A 178 11.73 -20.23 -10.26
N ALA A 179 10.58 -20.62 -9.70
CA ALA A 179 10.22 -22.01 -9.49
C ALA A 179 9.55 -22.55 -10.76
N GLY A 180 10.35 -23.09 -11.69
CA GLY A 180 9.88 -23.83 -12.87
C GLY A 180 9.30 -25.22 -12.52
N GLY A 181 8.70 -25.37 -11.35
CA GLY A 181 8.16 -26.64 -10.85
C GLY A 181 6.70 -26.47 -10.43
N ALA A 182 5.95 -27.56 -10.52
CA ALA A 182 4.55 -27.69 -10.10
C ALA A 182 4.36 -27.56 -8.57
N GLY A 183 5.07 -26.65 -7.90
CA GLY A 183 4.82 -26.28 -6.52
C GLY A 183 3.44 -25.65 -6.39
N LEU A 184 2.78 -25.86 -5.25
CA LEU A 184 1.39 -25.52 -4.92
C LEU A 184 0.92 -24.21 -5.60
N THR A 185 0.42 -24.34 -6.82
CA THR A 185 -0.04 -23.23 -7.64
C THR A 185 -1.55 -23.19 -7.50
N GLY A 186 -2.04 -22.66 -6.39
CA GLY A 186 -3.46 -22.71 -6.12
C GLY A 186 -3.91 -22.19 -4.75
N PRO A 187 -5.24 -22.26 -4.47
CA PRO A 187 -5.87 -21.87 -3.20
C PRO A 187 -5.20 -22.47 -1.96
N ASP A 188 -4.53 -23.61 -2.10
CA ASP A 188 -3.86 -24.32 -1.00
C ASP A 188 -2.74 -23.49 -0.36
N ARG A 189 -1.95 -22.74 -1.14
CA ARG A 189 -0.91 -21.87 -0.58
C ARG A 189 -1.49 -20.73 0.24
N LEU A 190 -2.56 -20.12 -0.24
CA LEU A 190 -3.23 -19.02 0.46
C LEU A 190 -3.83 -19.52 1.79
N GLU A 191 -4.41 -20.72 1.78
CA GLU A 191 -4.93 -21.37 2.98
C GLU A 191 -3.81 -21.70 3.97
N LEU A 192 -2.68 -22.23 3.50
CA LEU A 192 -1.49 -22.46 4.34
C LEU A 192 -0.95 -21.14 4.94
N ALA A 193 -0.89 -20.07 4.14
CA ALA A 193 -0.47 -18.76 4.62
C ALA A 193 -1.43 -18.20 5.70
N ARG A 194 -2.75 -18.35 5.51
CA ARG A 194 -3.76 -17.97 6.51
C ARG A 194 -3.60 -18.74 7.82
N ARG A 195 -3.29 -20.04 7.75
CA ARG A 195 -3.01 -20.86 8.94
C ARG A 195 -1.70 -20.47 9.63
N ALA A 196 -0.69 -20.09 8.86
CA ALA A 196 0.61 -19.64 9.38
C ALA A 196 0.60 -18.19 9.90
N ASP A 197 -0.39 -17.37 9.51
CA ASP A 197 -0.48 -15.95 9.86
C ASP A 197 -0.30 -15.65 11.36
N PRO A 198 -0.97 -16.34 12.31
CA PRO A 198 -0.75 -16.09 13.73
C PRO A 198 0.69 -16.36 14.19
N ILE A 199 1.38 -17.30 13.53
CA ILE A 199 2.78 -17.63 13.82
C ILE A 199 3.68 -16.50 13.33
N PHE A 200 3.45 -15.99 12.11
CA PHE A 200 4.20 -14.84 11.58
C PHE A 200 4.00 -13.58 12.41
N ALA A 201 2.75 -13.28 12.77
CA ALA A 201 2.42 -12.11 13.60
C ALA A 201 3.10 -12.18 14.97
N ARG A 202 3.05 -13.35 15.62
CA ARG A 202 3.71 -13.57 16.91
C ARG A 202 5.24 -13.50 16.80
N ALA A 203 5.84 -14.06 15.74
CA ALA A 203 7.28 -13.96 15.51
C ALA A 203 7.71 -12.51 15.30
N ALA A 204 6.96 -11.74 14.51
CA ALA A 204 7.24 -10.34 14.22
C ALA A 204 7.17 -9.41 15.45
N ALA A 205 6.48 -9.81 16.52
CA ALA A 205 6.40 -9.00 17.75
C ALA A 205 7.71 -8.90 18.53
N TRP A 206 8.69 -9.77 18.28
CA TRP A 206 9.99 -9.77 18.99
C TRP A 206 11.20 -9.99 18.07
N MET A 207 10.98 -10.25 16.78
CA MET A 207 12.03 -10.37 15.78
C MET A 207 12.21 -9.06 15.01
N THR A 208 13.37 -8.90 14.38
CA THR A 208 13.59 -7.84 13.38
C THR A 208 12.91 -8.20 12.04
N PRO A 209 12.62 -7.22 11.16
CA PRO A 209 12.03 -7.50 9.84
C PRO A 209 12.88 -8.47 9.00
N ARG A 210 14.20 -8.40 9.12
CA ARG A 210 15.13 -9.31 8.41
C ARG A 210 15.02 -10.75 8.91
N GLN A 211 14.85 -10.96 10.21
CA GLN A 211 14.66 -12.29 10.79
C GLN A 211 13.31 -12.87 10.37
N VAL A 212 12.24 -12.06 10.40
CA VAL A 212 10.92 -12.48 9.90
C VAL A 212 10.98 -12.87 8.42
N ALA A 213 11.68 -12.10 7.59
CA ALA A 213 11.85 -12.42 6.17
C ALA A 213 12.52 -13.80 5.96
N ARG A 214 13.49 -14.16 6.79
CA ARG A 214 14.12 -15.50 6.76
C ARG A 214 13.14 -16.59 7.15
N VAL A 215 12.37 -16.39 8.22
CA VAL A 215 11.33 -17.34 8.65
C VAL A 215 10.31 -17.57 7.53
N VAL A 216 9.84 -16.50 6.90
CA VAL A 216 8.87 -16.56 5.80
C VAL A 216 9.48 -17.26 4.57
N SER A 217 10.74 -17.00 4.25
CA SER A 217 11.46 -17.69 3.17
C SER A 217 11.54 -19.19 3.43
N THR A 218 12.04 -19.60 4.60
CA THR A 218 12.16 -21.02 4.96
C THR A 218 10.79 -21.71 5.00
N TRP A 219 9.78 -21.03 5.53
CA TRP A 219 8.41 -21.54 5.49
C TRP A 219 7.90 -21.72 4.05
N THR A 220 8.21 -20.77 3.16
CA THR A 220 7.82 -20.85 1.74
C THR A 220 8.50 -22.02 1.06
N ASP A 221 9.80 -22.21 1.30
CA ASP A 221 10.58 -23.34 0.75
C ASP A 221 10.01 -24.69 1.21
N ILE A 222 9.59 -24.79 2.48
CA ILE A 222 8.96 -26.01 3.03
C ILE A 222 7.55 -26.22 2.46
N ALA A 223 6.78 -25.16 2.25
CA ALA A 223 5.43 -25.25 1.69
C ALA A 223 5.44 -25.60 0.19
N GLU A 224 6.54 -25.35 -0.51
CA GLU A 224 6.72 -25.67 -1.93
C GLU A 224 7.39 -27.04 -2.18
N ALA A 225 7.92 -27.69 -1.13
CA ALA A 225 8.56 -29.01 -1.17
C ALA A 225 7.56 -30.17 -1.08
#